data_AF-A0A1I5RS48-F1
#
_entry.id   AF-A0A1I5RS48-F1
#
_cell.length_a   1.000
_cell.length_b   1.000
_cell.length_c   1.000
_cell.angle_alpha   90.00
_cell.angle_beta   90.00
_cell.angle_gamma   90.00
#
_symmetry.space_group_name_H-M   'P 1'
#
loop_
_entity.id
_entity.type
_entity.pdbx_description
1 polymer ?
#
loop_
_entity_poly.entity_id
_entity_poly.type
_entity_poly.pdbx_seq_one_letter_code
_entity_poly.pdbx_strand_id
1 'polypeptide(L)' 'MSDDDGPEVPIHCPECETTTRVPLDDLAERIERHNESVHDGEEFARVDPELAAAFQDLVVEDLGLLEEE' A
#
# COMPACT_ATOMS: atom_id res chain seq x y z
N MET A 1 -17.27 -17.82 -7.99
CA MET A 1 -16.09 -18.00 -7.12
C MET A 1 -15.73 -16.60 -6.71
N SER A 2 -15.99 -16.24 -5.47
CA SER A 2 -15.54 -14.96 -4.95
C SER A 2 -14.05 -15.12 -4.75
N ASP A 3 -13.27 -14.33 -5.48
CA ASP A 3 -11.88 -14.06 -5.16
C ASP A 3 -11.89 -13.47 -3.74
N ASP A 4 -11.57 -14.29 -2.75
CA ASP A 4 -11.73 -14.00 -1.31
C ASP A 4 -10.50 -13.27 -0.75
N ASP A 5 -9.54 -12.94 -1.62
CA ASP A 5 -8.26 -12.30 -1.30
C ASP A 5 -8.35 -10.76 -1.25
N GLY A 6 -9.56 -10.20 -1.38
CA GLY A 6 -9.80 -8.76 -1.25
C GLY A 6 -9.28 -7.93 -2.43
N PRO A 7 -9.19 -6.60 -2.27
CA PRO A 7 -8.73 -5.71 -3.33
C PRO A 7 -7.21 -5.84 -3.56
N GLU A 8 -6.79 -5.75 -4.82
CA GLU A 8 -5.36 -5.69 -5.18
C GLU A 8 -4.77 -4.31 -4.87
N VAL A 9 -3.69 -4.29 -4.10
CA VAL A 9 -2.96 -3.10 -3.68
C VAL A 9 -1.58 -3.03 -4.36
N PRO A 10 -1.26 -1.92 -5.06
CA PRO A 10 0.08 -1.66 -5.59
C PRO A 10 1.09 -1.36 -4.47
N ILE A 11 2.25 -2.00 -4.60
CA ILE A 11 3.47 -1.79 -3.82
C ILE A 11 4.49 -1.12 -4.73
N HIS A 12 5.19 -0.13 -4.19
CA HIS A 12 6.32 0.54 -4.82
C HIS A 12 7.56 0.49 -3.92
N CYS A 13 8.68 0.00 -4.46
CA CYS A 13 9.99 0.12 -3.85
C CYS A 13 10.85 1.11 -4.66
N PRO A 14 11.24 2.26 -4.10
CA PRO A 14 12.02 3.28 -4.81
C PRO A 14 13.46 2.84 -5.09
N GLU A 15 14.03 1.92 -4.31
CA GLU A 15 15.42 1.50 -4.47
C GLU A 15 15.61 0.48 -5.59
N CYS A 16 14.64 -0.43 -5.74
CA CYS A 16 14.62 -1.43 -6.82
C CYS A 16 13.74 -1.03 -8.00
N GLU A 17 13.14 0.17 -7.96
CA GLU A 17 12.14 0.68 -8.91
C GLU A 17 11.02 -0.34 -9.21
N THR A 18 10.71 -1.19 -8.22
CA THR A 18 9.77 -2.30 -8.41
C THR A 18 8.36 -1.86 -8.11
N THR A 19 7.46 -2.06 -9.08
CA THR A 19 6.02 -1.87 -8.95
C THR A 19 5.29 -3.19 -9.13
N THR A 20 4.51 -3.64 -8.14
CA THR A 20 3.73 -4.88 -8.22
C THR A 20 2.43 -4.71 -7.47
N ARG A 21 1.37 -5.40 -7.90
CA ARG A 21 0.09 -5.47 -7.17
C ARG A 21 0.00 -6.80 -6.45
N VAL A 22 -0.46 -6.77 -5.20
CA VAL A 22 -0.75 -7.96 -4.41
C VAL A 22 -2.08 -7.80 -3.69
N PRO A 23 -2.74 -8.90 -3.30
CA PRO A 23 -3.96 -8.82 -2.50
C PRO A 23 -3.73 -8.09 -1.17
N LEU A 24 -4.73 -7.35 -0.69
CA LEU A 24 -4.63 -6.58 0.55
C LEU A 24 -4.29 -7.47 1.76
N ASP A 25 -4.85 -8.68 1.81
CA ASP A 25 -4.58 -9.65 2.87
C ASP A 25 -3.09 -10.07 2.92
N ASP A 26 -2.41 -10.11 1.76
CA ASP A 26 -1.00 -10.48 1.63
C ASP A 26 -0.04 -9.27 1.67
N LEU A 27 -0.57 -8.04 1.66
CA LEU A 27 0.19 -6.81 1.46
C LEU A 27 1.32 -6.63 2.48
N ALA A 28 0.98 -6.76 3.77
CA ALA A 28 1.93 -6.54 4.86
C ALA A 28 3.07 -7.57 4.83
N GLU A 29 2.74 -8.85 4.67
CA GLU A 29 3.72 -9.93 4.55
C GLU A 29 4.62 -9.73 3.33
N ARG A 30 4.05 -9.29 2.20
CA ARG A 30 4.81 -9.07 0.98
C ARG A 30 5.85 -7.95 1.14
N ILE A 31 5.46 -6.84 1.77
CA ILE A 31 6.34 -5.70 2.01
C ILE A 31 7.46 -6.08 2.98
N GLU A 32 7.12 -6.71 4.10
CA GLU A 32 8.07 -7.14 5.12
C GLU A 32 9.11 -8.09 4.50
N ARG A 33 8.64 -9.14 3.83
CA ARG A 33 9.52 -10.11 3.16
C ARG A 33 10.42 -9.46 2.10
N HIS A 34 9.92 -8.49 1.34
CA HIS A 34 10.73 -7.78 0.35
C HIS A 34 11.85 -6.99 1.03
N ASN A 35 11.52 -6.22 2.07
CA ASN A 35 12.51 -5.42 2.81
C ASN A 35 13.55 -6.32 3.47
N GLU A 36 13.14 -7.42 4.12
CA GLU A 36 14.06 -8.38 4.73
C GLU A 36 14.96 -9.08 3.71
N SER A 37 14.41 -9.52 2.57
CA SER A 37 15.16 -10.35 1.61
C SER A 37 16.00 -9.56 0.62
N VAL A 38 15.63 -8.32 0.30
CA VAL A 38 16.28 -7.48 -0.72
C VAL A 38 17.05 -6.31 -0.12
N HIS A 39 16.61 -5.79 1.03
CA HIS A 39 17.15 -4.57 1.63
C HIS A 39 17.66 -4.79 3.07
N ASP A 40 18.00 -6.03 3.42
CA ASP A 40 18.55 -6.37 4.75
C ASP A 40 17.66 -5.90 5.93
N GLY A 41 16.35 -5.82 5.70
CA GLY A 41 15.35 -5.39 6.68
C GLY A 41 15.08 -3.90 6.70
N GLU A 42 15.71 -3.11 5.82
CA GLU A 42 15.48 -1.67 5.75
C GLU A 42 14.19 -1.34 4.97
N GLU A 43 13.39 -0.42 5.50
CA GLU A 43 12.01 -0.16 5.07
C GLU A 43 11.93 0.70 3.80
N PHE A 44 12.32 0.13 2.66
CA PHE A 44 12.22 0.82 1.36
C PHE A 44 10.92 0.54 0.62
N ALA A 45 10.48 -0.72 0.54
CA ALA A 45 9.23 -1.07 -0.10
C ALA A 45 8.05 -0.64 0.76
N ARG A 46 7.05 -0.05 0.11
CA ARG A 46 5.83 0.45 0.75
C ARG A 46 4.65 0.40 -0.21
N VAL A 47 3.45 0.60 0.32
CA VAL A 47 2.26 0.87 -0.51
C VAL A 47 2.55 2.04 -1.44
N ASP A 48 2.07 1.95 -2.68
CA ASP A 48 2.24 3.01 -3.66
C ASP A 48 1.82 4.38 -3.08
N PRO A 49 2.71 5.39 -3.14
CA PRO A 49 2.46 6.68 -2.52
C PRO A 49 1.30 7.44 -3.17
N GLU A 50 1.01 7.23 -4.46
CA GLU A 50 -0.14 7.84 -5.13
C GLU A 50 -1.45 7.24 -4.62
N LEU A 51 -1.49 5.92 -4.42
CA LEU A 51 -2.64 5.27 -3.81
C LEU A 51 -2.84 5.70 -2.35
N ALA A 52 -1.76 5.78 -1.57
CA ALA A 52 -1.83 6.22 -0.18
C ALA A 52 -2.37 7.66 -0.06
N ALA A 53 -1.97 8.55 -0.98
CA ALA A 53 -2.49 9.91 -1.05
C ALA A 53 -3.99 9.94 -1.39
N ALA A 54 -4.41 9.19 -2.42
CA ALA A 54 -5.83 9.11 -2.78
C ALA A 54 -6.71 8.55 -1.65
N PHE A 55 -6.19 7.61 -0.86
CA PHE A 55 -6.89 7.09 0.32
C PHE A 55 -7.07 8.15 1.42
N GLN A 56 -6.08 9.02 1.63
CA GLN A 56 -6.19 10.09 2.63
C GLN A 56 -7.32 11.04 2.29
N ASP A 57 -7.46 11.45 1.03
CA ASP A 57 -8.54 12.33 0.58
C ASP A 57 -9.93 11.68 0.83
N LEU A 58 -10.09 10.42 0.44
CA LEU A 58 -11.35 9.67 0.65
C LEU A 58 -11.70 9.48 2.13
N VAL A 59 -10.72 9.20 2.98
CA VAL A 59 -10.93 9.03 4.43
C VAL A 59 -11.28 10.37 5.08
N VAL A 60 -10.68 11.47 4.63
CA VAL A 60 -10.98 12.81 5.12
C VAL A 60 -12.42 13.21 4.79
N GLU A 61 -12.90 12.90 3.58
CA GLU A 61 -14.30 13.09 3.18
C GLU A 61 -15.28 12.22 4.01
N ASP A 62 -14.97 10.94 4.21
CA ASP A 62 -15.85 9.99 4.92
C ASP A 62 -15.93 10.25 6.44
N LEU A 63 -14.81 10.64 7.07
CA LEU A 63 -14.77 10.99 8.50
C LEU A 63 -15.40 12.36 8.80
N GLY A 64 -15.84 13.11 7.78
CA GLY A 64 -16.43 14.45 7.96
C GLY A 64 -15.47 15.46 8.56
N LEU A 65 -14.16 15.29 8.35
CA LEU A 65 -13.11 16.18 8.86
C LEU A 65 -12.95 17.45 8.01
N LEU A 66 -13.66 17.53 6.89
CA LEU A 66 -13.83 18.77 6.14
C LEU A 66 -14.92 19.61 6.83
N GLU A 67 -14.54 20.36 7.86
CA GLU A 67 -15.37 21.46 8.34
C GLU A 67 -15.42 22.54 7.25
N GLU A 68 -16.58 22.67 6.59
CA GLU A 68 -16.87 23.74 5.63
C GLU A 68 -16.94 25.08 6.39
N GLU A 69 -16.12 26.07 6.01
CA GLU A 69 -16.18 27.44 6.56
C GLU A 69 -17.38 28.24 6.02
#